data_AF-A0A133UX64-F1
#
_entry.id   AF-A0A133UX64-F1
#
_cell.length_a   1.000
_cell.length_b   1.000
_cell.length_c   1.000
_cell.angle_alpha   90.00
_cell.angle_beta   90.00
_cell.angle_gamma   90.00
#
_symmetry.space_group_name_H-M   'P 1'
#
loop_
_entity.id
_entity.type
_entity.pdbx_description
1 polymer ?
#
loop_
_entity_poly.entity_id
_entity_poly.type
_entity_poly.pdbx_seq_one_letter_code
_entity_poly.pdbx_strand_id
1 'polypeptide(L)'
;SEDPETGITNWGMYRVMVCSKDLMSGLILPTSGLGRAVAKNEKENKSTPFALVIGSDPLTAYISATPIATDEEEVKHAGGLREESVPITKCTTNDLFVPANSEIVIEGEILEEPLK
;
A
#
# COMPACT_ATOMS: atom_id res chain seq x y z
N SER A 1 1.67 0.74 1.37
CA SER A 1 2.00 1.19 2.73
C SER A 1 3.36 0.63 3.09
N GLU A 2 3.92 1.02 4.23
CA GLU A 2 5.20 0.50 4.73
C GLU A 2 5.03 0.08 6.19
N ASP A 3 5.72 -1.00 6.59
CA ASP A 3 5.82 -1.36 8.01
C ASP A 3 6.74 -0.36 8.72
N PRO A 4 6.25 0.37 9.75
CA PRO A 4 6.98 1.47 10.37
C PRO A 4 8.21 1.02 11.18
N GLU A 5 8.30 -0.27 11.54
CA GLU A 5 9.44 -0.80 12.32
C GLU A 5 10.52 -1.37 11.41
N THR A 6 10.15 -2.01 10.31
CA THR A 6 11.09 -2.73 9.43
C THR A 6 11.41 -1.98 8.14
N GLY A 7 10.59 -1.01 7.73
CA GLY A 7 10.70 -0.31 6.45
C GLY A 7 10.26 -1.18 5.26
N ILE A 8 9.65 -2.34 5.50
CA ILE A 8 9.21 -3.24 4.42
C ILE A 8 7.97 -2.64 3.75
N THR A 9 8.09 -2.40 2.45
CA THR A 9 6.98 -1.94 1.61
C THR A 9 6.00 -3.08 1.37
N ASN A 10 4.71 -2.80 1.58
CA ASN A 10 3.60 -3.69 1.27
C ASN A 10 2.79 -3.14 0.09
N TRP A 11 2.73 -3.90 -1.00
CA TRP A 11 1.73 -3.74 -2.07
C TRP A 11 0.65 -4.80 -1.92
N GLY A 12 -0.54 -4.37 -1.48
CA GLY A 12 -1.68 -5.27 -1.29
C GLY A 12 -2.90 -4.82 -2.09
N MET A 13 -3.77 -5.77 -2.42
CA MET A 13 -5.04 -5.52 -3.09
C MET A 13 -6.15 -5.28 -2.08
N TYR A 14 -6.67 -4.05 -2.03
CA TYR A 14 -7.74 -3.65 -1.12
C TYR A 14 -8.85 -2.92 -1.86
N ARG A 15 -10.10 -3.28 -1.58
CA ARG A 15 -11.25 -2.53 -2.06
C ARG A 15 -11.51 -1.33 -1.14
N VAL A 16 -11.65 -0.16 -1.74
CA VAL A 16 -12.10 1.06 -1.06
C VAL A 16 -13.43 1.56 -1.64
N MET A 17 -14.22 2.24 -0.82
CA MET A 17 -15.46 2.92 -1.16
C MET A 17 -15.25 4.42 -0.96
N VAL A 18 -15.64 5.22 -1.96
CA VAL A 18 -15.63 6.68 -1.85
C VAL A 18 -16.79 7.11 -0.95
N CYS A 19 -16.48 7.88 0.10
CA CYS A 19 -17.46 8.40 1.06
C CYS A 19 -17.72 9.89 0.87
N SER A 20 -16.68 10.67 0.56
CA SER A 20 -16.75 12.10 0.25
C SER A 20 -15.67 12.47 -0.79
N LYS A 21 -15.43 13.77 -0.98
CA LYS A 21 -14.35 14.28 -1.85
C LYS A 21 -12.96 13.80 -1.43
N ASP A 22 -12.73 13.65 -0.13
CA ASP A 22 -11.43 13.42 0.51
C ASP A 22 -11.45 12.27 1.52
N LEU A 23 -12.57 11.52 1.60
CA LEU A 23 -12.73 10.39 2.49
C LEU A 23 -13.08 9.12 1.73
N MET A 24 -12.39 8.04 2.08
CA MET A 24 -12.66 6.69 1.64
C MET A 24 -12.74 5.73 2.83
N SER A 25 -13.46 4.63 2.66
CA SER A 25 -13.55 3.55 3.64
C SER A 25 -13.24 2.21 2.98
N GLY A 26 -12.55 1.32 3.68
CA GLY A 26 -12.19 0.00 3.19
C GLY A 26 -12.03 -0.99 4.34
N LEU A 27 -12.16 -2.28 4.02
CA LEU A 27 -11.90 -3.34 4.99
C LEU A 27 -10.39 -3.57 5.09
N ILE A 28 -9.83 -3.35 6.28
CA ILE A 28 -8.44 -3.67 6.59
C ILE A 28 -8.43 -4.87 7.53
N LEU A 29 -7.99 -6.02 7.04
CA LEU A 29 -7.84 -7.20 7.89
C LEU A 29 -6.56 -7.09 8.73
N PRO A 30 -6.61 -7.31 10.06
CA PRO A 30 -5.44 -7.17 10.94
C PRO A 30 -4.25 -8.08 10.56
N THR A 31 -4.53 -9.19 9.86
CA THR A 31 -3.53 -10.16 9.41
C THR A 31 -2.92 -9.85 8.04
N SER A 32 -3.38 -8.79 7.36
CA SER A 32 -2.78 -8.31 6.11
C SER A 32 -1.55 -7.45 6.41
N GLY A 33 -0.65 -7.24 5.43
CA GLY A 33 0.51 -6.36 5.65
C GLY A 33 0.11 -4.92 5.97
N LEU A 34 -0.91 -4.37 5.28
CA LEU A 34 -1.51 -3.08 5.65
C LEU A 34 -2.06 -3.07 7.08
N GLY A 35 -2.81 -4.11 7.47
CA GLY A 35 -3.38 -4.20 8.82
C GLY A 35 -2.33 -4.27 9.93
N ARG A 36 -1.20 -4.94 9.68
CA ARG A 36 -0.07 -4.95 10.61
C ARG A 36 0.58 -3.58 10.73
N ALA A 37 0.82 -2.89 9.60
CA ALA A 37 1.39 -1.55 9.60
C ALA A 37 0.50 -0.55 10.36
N VAL A 38 -0.82 -0.59 10.11
CA VAL A 38 -1.82 0.22 10.83
C VAL A 38 -1.77 -0.06 12.32
N ALA A 39 -1.84 -1.33 12.73
CA ALA A 39 -1.83 -1.70 14.15
C ALA A 39 -0.52 -1.31 14.88
N LYS A 40 0.61 -1.23 14.17
CA LYS A 40 1.88 -0.74 14.74
C LYS A 40 1.87 0.77 14.92
N ASN A 41 1.46 1.52 13.90
CA ASN A 41 1.35 2.98 13.98
C ASN A 41 0.31 3.45 15.01
N GLU A 42 -0.83 2.75 15.12
CA GLU A 42 -1.87 3.03 16.13
C GLU A 42 -1.33 2.95 17.57
N LYS A 43 -0.44 1.98 17.87
CA LYS A 43 0.21 1.88 19.19
C LYS A 43 1.04 3.11 19.55
N GLU A 44 1.48 3.85 18.54
CA GLU A 44 2.24 5.09 18.69
C GLU A 44 1.37 6.36 18.49
N ASN A 45 0.05 6.21 18.34
CA ASN A 45 -0.88 7.29 17.98
C ASN A 45 -0.46 8.03 16.70
N LYS A 46 -0.01 7.27 15.70
CA LYS A 46 0.37 7.79 14.39
C LYS A 46 -0.60 7.30 13.33
N SER A 47 -0.88 8.17 12.36
CA SER A 47 -1.53 7.77 11.13
C SER A 47 -0.61 6.89 10.29
N THR A 48 -1.19 6.11 9.37
CA THR A 48 -0.44 5.26 8.44
C THR A 48 -0.52 5.81 7.03
N PRO A 49 0.59 6.31 6.46
CA PRO A 49 0.62 6.73 5.05
C PRO A 49 0.27 5.58 4.11
N PHE A 50 -0.53 5.89 3.08
CA PHE A 50 -0.83 4.95 2.00
C PHE A 50 -0.83 5.63 0.63
N ALA A 51 -0.71 4.81 -0.41
CA ALA A 51 -0.95 5.18 -1.78
C ALA A 51 -1.83 4.10 -2.42
N LEU A 52 -2.96 4.50 -2.99
CA LEU A 52 -3.85 3.64 -3.76
C LEU A 52 -3.51 3.80 -5.24
N VAL A 53 -3.17 2.70 -5.88
CA VAL A 53 -2.80 2.64 -7.29
C VAL A 53 -3.95 2.06 -8.09
N ILE A 54 -4.35 2.75 -9.16
CA ILE A 54 -5.36 2.29 -10.12
C ILE A 54 -4.71 2.29 -11.51
N GLY A 55 -4.81 1.17 -12.22
CA GLY A 55 -4.24 1.03 -13.56
C GLY A 55 -2.72 0.87 -13.58
N SER A 56 -2.16 -0.01 -12.74
CA SER A 56 -0.78 -0.49 -12.91
C SER A 56 -0.72 -1.61 -13.97
N ASP A 57 0.49 -2.07 -14.32
CA ASP A 57 0.60 -3.22 -15.21
C ASP A 57 -0.01 -4.51 -14.60
N PRO A 58 -0.46 -5.46 -15.44
CA PRO A 58 -1.14 -6.66 -14.97
C PRO A 58 -0.31 -7.51 -13.99
N LEU A 59 1.02 -7.55 -14.13
CA LEU A 59 1.88 -8.35 -13.25
C LEU A 59 1.96 -7.72 -11.86
N THR A 60 2.13 -6.41 -11.77
CA THR A 60 2.09 -5.67 -10.50
C THR A 60 0.75 -5.86 -9.78
N ALA A 61 -0.37 -5.77 -10.51
CA ALA A 61 -1.70 -6.00 -9.95
C ALA A 61 -1.88 -7.44 -9.44
N TYR A 62 -1.39 -8.42 -10.20
CA TYR A 62 -1.42 -9.85 -9.82
C TYR A 62 -0.60 -10.12 -8.55
N ILE A 63 0.63 -9.59 -8.50
CA ILE A 63 1.52 -9.77 -7.36
C ILE A 63 0.94 -9.15 -6.09
N SER A 64 0.29 -7.99 -6.19
CA SER A 64 -0.37 -7.33 -5.05
C SER A 64 -1.53 -8.15 -4.43
N ALA A 65 -2.06 -9.13 -5.17
CA ALA A 65 -3.10 -10.06 -4.68
C ALA A 65 -2.54 -11.44 -4.28
N THR A 66 -1.25 -11.66 -4.47
CA THR A 66 -0.58 -12.94 -4.21
C THR A 66 -0.17 -13.01 -2.73
N PRO A 67 -0.32 -14.16 -2.05
CA PRO A 67 0.12 -14.31 -0.66
C PRO A 67 1.65 -14.39 -0.60
N ILE A 68 2.30 -13.25 -0.45
CA ILE A 68 3.74 -13.12 -0.24
C ILE A 68 4.02 -13.05 1.27
N ALA A 69 5.18 -13.54 1.70
CA ALA A 69 5.61 -13.50 3.09
C ALA A 69 5.74 -12.04 3.56
N THR A 70 5.39 -11.77 4.81
CA THR A 70 5.24 -10.40 5.32
C THR A 70 6.56 -9.68 5.57
N ASP A 71 7.66 -10.43 5.56
CA ASP A 71 9.04 -9.96 5.66
C ASP A 71 9.70 -9.81 4.27
N GLU A 72 8.92 -9.91 3.21
CA GLU A 72 9.34 -9.72 1.82
C GLU A 72 8.55 -8.59 1.16
N GLU A 73 9.11 -7.99 0.10
CA GLU A 73 8.49 -6.89 -0.63
C GLU A 73 7.94 -7.36 -1.97
N GLU A 74 6.66 -7.10 -2.24
CA GLU A 74 6.00 -7.47 -3.48
C GLU A 74 6.68 -6.91 -4.73
N VAL A 75 7.22 -5.69 -4.67
CA VAL A 75 7.93 -5.08 -5.80
C VAL A 75 9.13 -5.91 -6.28
N LYS A 76 9.81 -6.61 -5.35
CA LYS A 76 10.94 -7.50 -5.67
C LYS A 76 10.46 -8.78 -6.35
N HIS A 77 9.33 -9.34 -5.92
CA HIS A 77 8.69 -10.50 -6.55
C HIS A 77 8.19 -10.18 -7.96
N ALA A 78 7.54 -9.02 -8.13
CA ALA A 78 7.13 -8.53 -9.44
C ALA A 78 8.34 -8.37 -10.36
N GLY A 79 9.45 -7.80 -9.87
CA GLY A 79 10.68 -7.69 -10.64
C GLY A 79 11.30 -9.05 -11.00
N GLY A 80 11.27 -10.01 -10.08
CA GLY A 80 11.77 -11.37 -10.31
C GLY A 80 10.98 -12.11 -11.39
N LEU A 81 9.64 -12.03 -11.36
CA LEU A 81 8.79 -12.64 -12.39
C LEU A 81 8.89 -11.94 -13.75
N ARG A 82 9.17 -10.63 -13.75
CA ARG A 82 9.36 -9.84 -14.96
C ARG A 82 10.75 -9.99 -15.57
N GLU A 83 11.70 -10.58 -14.83
CA GLU A 83 13.14 -10.62 -15.15
C GLU A 83 13.79 -9.23 -15.26
N GLU A 84 13.11 -8.18 -14.80
CA GLU A 84 13.61 -6.80 -14.75
C GLU A 84 12.95 -6.03 -13.60
N SER A 85 13.66 -5.05 -13.04
CA SER A 85 13.14 -4.22 -11.94
C SER A 85 11.86 -3.49 -12.36
N VAL A 86 10.86 -3.47 -11.47
CA VAL A 86 9.65 -2.66 -11.68
C VAL A 86 10.03 -1.17 -11.63
N PRO A 87 9.73 -0.38 -12.68
CA PRO A 87 9.93 1.07 -12.62
C PRO A 87 9.02 1.66 -11.55
N ILE A 88 9.61 2.36 -10.57
CA ILE A 88 8.90 3.00 -9.47
C ILE A 88 9.21 4.50 -9.42
N THR A 89 8.27 5.27 -8.89
CA THR A 89 8.43 6.70 -8.61
C THR A 89 7.97 6.99 -7.20
N LYS A 90 8.54 8.04 -6.60
CA LYS A 90 8.15 8.51 -5.27
C LYS A 90 6.78 9.20 -5.34
N CYS A 91 5.97 9.00 -4.31
CA CYS A 91 4.76 9.77 -4.04
C CYS A 91 5.08 11.26 -3.81
N THR A 92 4.07 12.11 -3.98
CA THR A 92 4.21 13.57 -3.88
C THR A 92 4.10 14.07 -2.44
N THR A 93 3.21 13.46 -1.64
CA THR A 93 2.85 13.90 -0.28
C THR A 93 3.42 13.00 0.81
N ASN A 94 4.01 11.86 0.47
CA ASN A 94 4.64 10.95 1.43
C ASN A 94 5.87 10.23 0.82
N ASP A 95 6.56 9.41 1.62
CA ASP A 95 7.81 8.76 1.23
C ASP A 95 7.62 7.38 0.54
N LEU A 96 6.38 6.99 0.22
CA LEU A 96 6.11 5.73 -0.45
C LEU A 96 6.51 5.76 -1.93
N PHE A 97 6.84 4.59 -2.46
CA PHE A 97 7.11 4.38 -3.88
C PHE A 97 5.98 3.57 -4.53
N VAL A 98 5.56 4.01 -5.72
CA VAL A 98 4.48 3.40 -6.51
C VAL A 98 4.99 3.06 -7.92
N PRO A 99 4.35 2.15 -8.65
CA PRO A 99 4.70 1.87 -10.04
C PRO A 99 4.64 3.13 -10.90
N ALA A 100 5.72 3.45 -11.61
CA ALA A 100 5.82 4.67 -12.41
C ALA A 100 4.85 4.70 -13.61
N ASN A 101 4.31 3.54 -13.99
CA ASN A 101 3.31 3.36 -15.05
C ASN A 101 1.86 3.37 -14.55
N SER A 102 1.61 3.73 -13.29
CA SER A 102 0.24 3.82 -12.75
C SER A 102 -0.58 4.89 -13.48
N GLU A 103 -1.82 4.57 -13.87
CA GLU A 103 -2.72 5.56 -14.48
C GLU A 103 -3.18 6.63 -13.49
N ILE A 104 -3.56 6.21 -12.27
CA ILE A 104 -4.02 7.09 -11.19
C ILE A 104 -3.39 6.63 -9.88
N VAL A 105 -2.87 7.59 -9.11
CA VAL A 105 -2.38 7.38 -7.74
C VAL A 105 -3.14 8.32 -6.82
N ILE A 106 -3.75 7.77 -5.77
CA ILE A 106 -4.39 8.55 -4.70
C ILE A 106 -3.57 8.38 -3.43
N GLU A 107 -3.00 9.48 -2.94
CA GLU A 107 -2.16 9.50 -1.76
C GLU A 107 -2.97 9.99 -0.55
N GLY A 108 -2.68 9.43 0.62
CA GLY A 108 -3.34 9.83 1.85
C GLY A 108 -2.79 9.11 3.07
N GLU A 109 -3.57 9.13 4.14
CA GLU A 109 -3.27 8.47 5.40
C GLU A 109 -4.49 7.77 5.96
N ILE A 110 -4.26 6.66 6.66
CA ILE A 110 -5.26 6.00 7.48
C ILE A 110 -5.11 6.56 8.90
N LEU A 111 -6.18 7.17 9.40
CA LEU A 111 -6.21 7.77 10.74
C LEU A 111 -6.09 6.68 11.82
N GLU A 112 -5.43 7.02 12.91
CA GLU A 112 -5.24 6.18 14.10
C GLU A 112 -6.55 5.85 14.81
N GLU A 113 -7.55 6.72 14.70
CA GLU A 113 -8.91 6.45 15.14
C GLU A 113 -9.88 6.59 13.96
N PRO A 114 -10.84 5.66 13.80
CA PRO A 114 -11.89 5.82 12.81
C PRO A 114 -12.70 7.10 13.05
N LEU A 115 -13.07 7.78 11.96
CA LEU A 115 -14.00 8.89 12.03
C LEU A 115 -15.33 8.43 12.65
N LYS A 116 -15.83 9.22 13.60
CA LYS A 116 -17.09 8.98 14.31
C LYS A 116 -18.32 9.28 13.46
#